data_AF-A0A7C5X3J9-F1
#
_entry.id   AF-A0A7C5X3J9-F1
#
_cell.length_a   1.000
_cell.length_b   1.000
_cell.length_c   1.000
_cell.angle_alpha   90.00
_cell.angle_beta   90.00
_cell.angle_gamma   90.00
#
_symmetry.space_group_name_H-M   'P 1'
#
loop_
_entity.id
_entity.type
_entity.pdbx_description
1 polymer ?
#
loop_
_entity_poly.entity_id
_entity_poly.type
_entity_poly.pdbx_seq_one_letter_code
_entity_poly.pdbx_strand_id
1 'polypeptide(L)'
;MSSRVIAPQVDIDNVVTCFRNSVRRARTEEDVRVWVSRCIEEGILEPLGIKEVGKYEYTLVSGARVDALYGHVIIEYKAPGKLSAESDIRRAKEQVIRYIQHEAGSKAEWSRYLGVIVSDRIAFVRYDPRTDTWILRGPYEIRREVVVKLVEALRGLRRKPLDVEHLLRDFGPKSQLTVKLVKALYNKVVGLEEGSRAKLLFNDWARLFRQATGYRPEELEELPELAREYGIGGTVNYDALIFSIHTYYALLLKLIAAEIVYLYGGGKFYRSYIAELDDAYTSRGLEGLREALQDLESGGVFKRLMNIENFMEGDYFSWYLDVLDKDLADLIAEPARRLADYEVATPQLEPEFARDLLKRLYQNLVPSDLRHRLGEFYTPDWLANYLLDEVGLSLENLLKMGEEDPLKPLELRVFRPRLWLGHVFSSLHK
;
A
#
# COMPACT_ATOMS: atom_id res chain seq x y z
N MET A 1 30.26 18.50 1.52
CA MET A 1 30.43 17.39 0.55
C MET A 1 29.18 16.53 0.65
N SER A 2 28.24 16.71 -0.27
CA SER A 2 26.96 16.00 -0.29
C SER A 2 27.20 14.58 -0.78
N SER A 3 26.99 13.59 0.09
CA SER A 3 26.93 12.19 -0.33
C SER A 3 25.66 12.01 -1.18
N ARG A 4 25.83 11.85 -2.49
CA ARG A 4 24.76 11.38 -3.37
C ARG A 4 24.18 10.11 -2.75
N VAL A 5 22.93 10.16 -2.31
CA VAL A 5 22.19 8.96 -1.93
C VAL A 5 21.86 8.25 -3.24
N ILE A 6 22.75 7.37 -3.68
CA ILE A 6 22.46 6.44 -4.76
C ILE A 6 21.40 5.50 -4.20
N ALA A 7 20.16 5.64 -4.68
CA ALA A 7 19.12 4.68 -4.32
C ALA A 7 19.62 3.28 -4.70
N PRO A 8 19.67 2.33 -3.77
CA PRO A 8 20.13 0.98 -4.05
C PRO A 8 19.25 0.35 -5.14
N GLN A 9 19.84 0.03 -6.30
CA GLN A 9 19.14 -0.60 -7.42
C GLN A 9 19.55 -2.06 -7.56
N VAL A 10 18.55 -2.94 -7.49
CA VAL A 10 18.69 -4.39 -7.75
C VAL A 10 18.54 -4.63 -9.25
N ASP A 11 19.47 -5.34 -9.87
CA ASP A 11 19.39 -5.73 -11.28
C ASP A 11 18.66 -7.07 -11.45
N ILE A 12 17.38 -7.02 -11.82
CA ILE A 12 16.53 -8.23 -11.88
C ILE A 12 16.85 -9.14 -13.02
N ASP A 13 17.29 -8.61 -14.16
CA ASP A 13 17.63 -9.49 -15.27
C ASP A 13 18.86 -10.33 -14.91
N ASN A 14 19.81 -9.74 -14.19
CA ASN A 14 20.94 -10.47 -13.63
C ASN A 14 20.52 -11.47 -12.54
N VAL A 15 19.64 -11.10 -11.60
CA VAL A 15 19.17 -12.04 -10.56
C VAL A 15 18.38 -13.21 -11.17
N VAL A 16 17.47 -12.94 -12.12
CA VAL A 16 16.72 -13.99 -12.85
C VAL A 16 17.68 -14.93 -13.57
N THR A 17 18.69 -14.38 -14.24
CA THR A 17 19.70 -15.18 -14.95
C THR A 17 20.53 -16.02 -13.97
N CYS A 18 20.92 -15.45 -12.83
CA CYS A 18 21.63 -16.16 -11.77
C CYS A 18 20.79 -17.34 -11.25
N PHE A 19 19.53 -17.10 -10.87
CA PHE A 19 18.63 -18.14 -10.37
C PHE A 19 18.46 -19.27 -11.39
N ARG A 20 18.14 -18.94 -12.65
CA ARG A 20 17.96 -19.93 -13.73
C ARG A 20 19.21 -20.77 -13.95
N ASN A 21 20.38 -20.14 -13.99
CA ASN A 21 21.65 -20.85 -14.19
C ASN A 21 21.99 -21.75 -12.99
N SER A 22 21.74 -21.27 -11.77
CA SER A 22 21.94 -22.04 -10.54
C SER A 22 21.06 -23.28 -10.51
N VAL A 23 19.74 -23.13 -10.68
CA VAL A 23 18.81 -24.28 -10.61
C VAL A 23 19.00 -25.27 -11.76
N ARG A 24 19.37 -24.80 -12.96
CA ARG A 24 19.61 -25.66 -14.12
C ARG A 24 20.84 -26.56 -13.94
N ARG A 25 21.86 -26.07 -13.22
CA ARG A 25 23.08 -26.82 -12.94
C ARG A 25 22.93 -27.75 -11.73
N ALA A 26 21.97 -27.46 -10.85
CA ALA A 26 21.81 -28.13 -9.58
C ALA A 26 21.34 -29.57 -9.78
N ARG A 27 21.81 -30.48 -8.92
CA ARG A 27 21.35 -31.88 -8.90
C ARG A 27 20.71 -32.26 -7.58
N THR A 28 21.07 -31.53 -6.52
CA THR A 28 20.62 -31.77 -5.16
C THR A 28 19.96 -30.53 -4.57
N GLU A 29 19.27 -30.70 -3.44
CA GLU A 29 18.72 -29.59 -2.65
C GLU A 29 19.82 -28.64 -2.17
N GLU A 30 20.96 -29.21 -1.77
CA GLU A 30 22.13 -28.47 -1.30
C GLU A 30 22.74 -27.58 -2.40
N ASP A 31 22.80 -28.06 -3.65
CA ASP A 31 23.26 -27.25 -4.78
C ASP A 31 22.34 -26.03 -4.99
N VAL A 32 21.02 -26.23 -4.92
CA VAL A 32 20.04 -25.14 -5.05
C VAL A 32 20.23 -24.16 -3.90
N ARG A 33 20.31 -24.64 -2.66
CA ARG A 33 20.50 -23.82 -1.47
C ARG A 33 21.73 -22.94 -1.60
N VAL A 34 22.91 -23.51 -1.85
CA VAL A 34 24.17 -22.76 -1.88
C VAL A 34 24.16 -21.74 -3.02
N TRP A 35 23.79 -22.14 -4.23
CA TRP A 35 23.94 -21.26 -5.39
C TRP A 35 22.85 -20.21 -5.50
N VAL A 36 21.61 -20.52 -5.11
CA VAL A 36 20.53 -19.52 -5.10
C VAL A 36 20.68 -18.56 -3.93
N SER A 37 21.14 -19.03 -2.75
CA SER A 37 21.46 -18.14 -1.63
C SER A 37 22.51 -17.11 -2.01
N ARG A 38 23.55 -17.53 -2.74
CA ARG A 38 24.56 -16.61 -3.27
C ARG A 38 23.96 -15.57 -4.23
N CYS A 39 23.04 -15.98 -5.12
CA CYS A 39 22.33 -15.04 -5.98
C CYS A 39 21.49 -14.03 -5.18
N ILE A 40 20.93 -14.44 -4.03
CA ILE A 40 20.17 -13.55 -3.13
C ILE A 40 21.11 -12.57 -2.43
N GLU A 41 22.22 -13.05 -1.88
CA GLU A 41 23.19 -12.21 -1.17
C GLU A 41 23.80 -11.14 -2.09
N GLU A 42 24.50 -11.58 -3.14
CA GLU A 42 25.25 -10.70 -4.05
C GLU A 42 24.30 -9.89 -4.95
N GLY A 43 23.19 -10.51 -5.36
CA GLY A 43 22.27 -9.94 -6.35
C GLY A 43 21.15 -9.10 -5.75
N ILE A 44 20.78 -9.30 -4.48
CA ILE A 44 19.65 -8.61 -3.84
C ILE A 44 20.07 -7.89 -2.56
N LEU A 45 20.63 -8.60 -1.58
CA LEU A 45 20.85 -8.04 -0.24
C LEU A 45 21.97 -7.00 -0.20
N GLU A 46 23.11 -7.30 -0.82
CA GLU A 46 24.25 -6.38 -0.93
C GLU A 46 23.86 -5.08 -1.67
N PRO A 47 23.25 -5.13 -2.88
CA PRO A 47 22.75 -3.94 -3.54
C PRO A 47 21.78 -3.13 -2.68
N LEU A 48 20.92 -3.79 -1.90
CA LEU A 48 19.96 -3.14 -0.98
C LEU A 48 20.59 -2.60 0.32
N GLY A 49 21.89 -2.81 0.54
CA GLY A 49 22.57 -2.42 1.78
C GLY A 49 22.04 -3.16 3.01
N ILE A 50 21.44 -4.34 2.82
CA ILE A 50 20.95 -5.21 3.90
C ILE A 50 22.14 -6.00 4.42
N LYS A 51 22.64 -5.58 5.59
CA LYS A 51 23.80 -6.19 6.26
C LYS A 51 23.42 -7.35 7.20
N GLU A 52 22.13 -7.62 7.36
CA GLU A 52 21.67 -8.79 8.12
C GLU A 52 22.03 -10.04 7.33
N VAL A 53 23.03 -10.76 7.85
CA VAL A 53 23.44 -12.07 7.34
C VAL A 53 22.25 -12.99 7.53
N GLY A 54 21.74 -13.58 6.45
CA GLY A 54 20.75 -14.64 6.55
C GLY A 54 21.22 -15.68 7.57
N LYS A 55 20.36 -16.06 8.52
CA LYS A 55 20.71 -17.16 9.41
C LYS A 55 20.53 -18.44 8.61
N TYR A 56 21.60 -18.87 7.95
CA TYR A 56 21.63 -20.14 7.25
C TYR A 56 21.71 -21.29 8.22
N GLU A 57 21.07 -22.40 7.87
CA GLU A 57 21.11 -23.60 8.69
C GLU A 57 20.62 -23.35 10.14
N TYR A 58 19.69 -22.41 10.29
CA TYR A 58 19.19 -21.94 11.58
C TYR A 58 18.43 -23.06 12.29
N THR A 59 18.94 -23.45 13.46
CA THR A 59 18.28 -24.45 14.28
C THR A 59 17.24 -23.77 15.16
N LEU A 60 15.97 -24.09 14.90
CA LEU A 60 14.84 -23.71 15.74
C LEU A 60 15.03 -24.29 17.14
N VAL A 61 14.41 -23.69 18.17
CA VAL A 61 14.41 -24.23 19.55
C VAL A 61 13.89 -25.68 19.62
N SER A 62 13.11 -26.11 18.62
CA SER A 62 12.61 -27.48 18.44
C SER A 62 13.63 -28.46 17.84
N GLY A 63 14.82 -28.00 17.44
CA GLY A 63 15.86 -28.80 16.79
C GLY A 63 15.72 -28.93 15.26
N ALA A 64 14.63 -28.41 14.67
CA ALA A 64 14.44 -28.40 13.22
C ALA A 64 15.28 -27.30 12.54
N ARG A 65 15.79 -27.58 11.34
CA ARG A 65 16.71 -26.70 10.61
C ARG A 65 15.98 -25.95 9.49
N VAL A 66 16.03 -24.63 9.54
CA VAL A 66 15.57 -23.75 8.46
C VAL A 66 16.75 -23.45 7.54
N ASP A 67 16.54 -23.53 6.24
CA ASP A 67 17.62 -23.34 5.27
C ASP A 67 18.12 -21.90 5.25
N ALA A 68 17.21 -20.93 5.19
CA ALA A 68 17.52 -19.51 5.36
C ALA A 68 16.35 -18.74 5.97
N LEU A 69 16.66 -17.94 6.98
CA LEU A 69 15.75 -16.97 7.60
C LEU A 69 16.31 -15.56 7.42
N TYR A 70 15.51 -14.69 6.81
CA TYR A 70 15.78 -13.26 6.71
C TYR A 70 14.58 -12.52 7.30
N GLY A 71 14.71 -11.87 8.46
CA GLY A 71 13.59 -11.24 9.19
C GLY A 71 12.31 -12.08 9.20
N HIS A 72 11.25 -11.63 8.49
CA HIS A 72 9.97 -12.35 8.37
C HIS A 72 9.82 -13.20 7.10
N VAL A 73 10.88 -13.33 6.29
CA VAL A 73 10.91 -14.18 5.10
C VAL A 73 11.64 -15.48 5.42
N ILE A 74 10.93 -16.59 5.28
CA ILE A 74 11.48 -17.95 5.43
C ILE A 74 11.66 -18.53 4.04
N ILE A 75 12.89 -18.88 3.67
CA ILE A 75 13.18 -19.54 2.39
C ILE A 75 13.51 -21.01 2.65
N GLU A 76 12.76 -21.88 1.99
CA GLU A 76 12.95 -23.33 1.97
C GLU A 76 13.42 -23.76 0.57
N TYR A 77 14.55 -24.44 0.49
CA TYR A 77 15.07 -24.92 -0.78
C TYR A 77 14.65 -26.38 -1.02
N LYS A 78 14.45 -26.73 -2.28
CA LYS A 78 14.14 -28.11 -2.70
C LYS A 78 14.92 -28.48 -3.94
N ALA A 79 15.35 -29.75 -4.01
CA ALA A 79 15.99 -30.31 -5.20
C ALA A 79 15.15 -30.05 -6.47
N PRO A 80 15.76 -29.84 -7.65
CA PRO A 80 15.03 -29.57 -8.89
C PRO A 80 13.93 -30.60 -9.18
N GLY A 81 12.76 -30.13 -9.63
CA GLY A 81 11.60 -30.97 -9.93
C GLY A 81 10.66 -31.21 -8.75
N LYS A 82 11.06 -30.83 -7.52
CA LYS A 82 10.25 -31.00 -6.29
C LYS A 82 9.05 -30.06 -6.18
N LEU A 83 8.90 -29.13 -7.13
CA LEU A 83 7.71 -28.31 -7.30
C LEU A 83 6.89 -28.69 -8.55
N SER A 84 6.98 -29.95 -8.99
CA SER A 84 6.17 -30.50 -10.09
C SER A 84 5.04 -31.41 -9.62
N ALA A 85 5.27 -32.30 -8.65
CA ALA A 85 4.27 -33.24 -8.14
C ALA A 85 3.49 -32.65 -6.96
N GLU A 86 2.16 -32.82 -6.92
CA GLU A 86 1.31 -32.29 -5.85
C GLU A 86 1.71 -32.75 -4.45
N SER A 87 2.15 -34.00 -4.31
CA SER A 87 2.59 -34.57 -3.03
C SER A 87 3.89 -33.95 -2.52
N ASP A 88 4.79 -33.53 -3.42
CA ASP A 88 6.03 -32.84 -3.07
C ASP A 88 5.74 -31.36 -2.73
N ILE A 89 4.87 -30.71 -3.51
CA ILE A 89 4.40 -29.33 -3.24
C ILE A 89 3.73 -29.24 -1.87
N ARG A 90 2.84 -30.20 -1.53
CA ARG A 90 2.15 -30.24 -0.24
C ARG A 90 3.14 -30.38 0.93
N ARG A 91 4.12 -31.28 0.80
CA ARG A 91 5.16 -31.49 1.81
C ARG A 91 6.01 -30.24 2.02
N ALA A 92 6.42 -29.57 0.94
CA ALA A 92 7.18 -28.32 1.02
C ALA A 92 6.35 -27.19 1.67
N LYS A 93 5.06 -27.07 1.31
CA LYS A 93 4.12 -26.12 1.94
C LYS A 93 4.02 -26.37 3.45
N GLU A 94 3.75 -27.61 3.86
CA GLU A 94 3.61 -27.97 5.28
C GLU A 94 4.90 -27.70 6.07
N GLN A 95 6.06 -27.92 5.46
CA GLN A 95 7.35 -27.64 6.09
C GLN A 95 7.52 -26.14 6.38
N VAL A 96 7.28 -25.29 5.38
CA VAL A 96 7.33 -23.83 5.54
C VAL A 96 6.32 -23.34 6.57
N ILE A 97 5.10 -23.89 6.58
CA ILE A 97 4.07 -23.57 7.59
C ILE A 97 4.60 -23.84 9.00
N ARG A 98 5.18 -25.02 9.26
CA ARG A 98 5.74 -25.35 10.58
C ARG A 98 6.83 -24.36 11.01
N TYR A 99 7.66 -23.93 10.07
CA TYR A 99 8.72 -22.96 10.36
C TYR A 99 8.16 -21.60 10.74
N ILE A 100 7.15 -21.11 10.01
CA ILE A 100 6.48 -19.85 10.34
C ILE A 100 5.80 -19.95 11.71
N GLN A 101 5.05 -21.03 11.95
CA GLN A 101 4.33 -21.21 13.22
C GLN A 101 5.28 -21.21 14.43
N HIS A 102 6.47 -21.79 14.25
CA HIS A 102 7.51 -21.81 15.28
C HIS A 102 8.14 -20.43 15.50
N GLU A 103 8.58 -19.77 14.43
CA GLU A 103 9.30 -18.48 14.54
C GLU A 103 8.38 -17.32 14.96
N ALA A 104 7.12 -17.33 14.54
CA ALA A 104 6.17 -16.29 14.88
C ALA A 104 5.76 -16.31 16.37
N GLY A 105 5.90 -17.44 17.05
CA GLY A 105 5.58 -17.62 18.47
C GLY A 105 4.09 -17.57 18.84
N SER A 106 3.26 -16.86 18.08
CA SER A 106 1.81 -16.79 18.27
C SER A 106 1.06 -16.74 16.95
N LYS A 107 -0.21 -17.18 16.96
CA LYS A 107 -1.08 -17.18 15.78
C LYS A 107 -1.34 -15.78 15.21
N ALA A 108 -1.33 -14.74 16.06
CA ALA A 108 -1.51 -13.35 15.63
C ALA A 108 -0.35 -12.87 14.73
N GLU A 109 0.86 -13.40 14.94
CA GLU A 109 2.05 -12.99 14.20
C GLU A 109 2.26 -13.80 12.90
N TRP A 110 1.51 -14.89 12.66
CA TRP A 110 1.70 -15.75 11.47
C TRP A 110 1.54 -15.00 10.15
N SER A 111 0.64 -14.02 10.08
CA SER A 111 0.35 -13.22 8.89
C SER A 111 1.49 -12.27 8.51
N ARG A 112 2.45 -12.03 9.40
CA ARG A 112 3.63 -11.19 9.16
C ARG A 112 4.70 -11.90 8.35
N TYR A 113 4.70 -13.24 8.37
CA TYR A 113 5.71 -14.04 7.70
C TYR A 113 5.31 -14.37 6.27
N LEU A 114 6.31 -14.40 5.40
CA LEU A 114 6.20 -14.95 4.06
C LEU A 114 7.09 -16.18 3.94
N GLY A 115 6.47 -17.29 3.57
CA GLY A 115 7.18 -18.50 3.18
C GLY A 115 7.52 -18.46 1.69
N VAL A 116 8.75 -18.78 1.33
CA VAL A 116 9.20 -18.92 -0.06
C VAL A 116 9.78 -20.31 -0.25
N ILE A 117 9.27 -21.07 -1.21
CA ILE A 117 9.83 -22.37 -1.58
C ILE A 117 10.56 -22.20 -2.91
N VAL A 118 11.84 -22.56 -2.95
CA VAL A 118 12.70 -22.39 -4.12
C VAL A 118 13.23 -23.74 -4.60
N SER A 119 12.96 -24.06 -5.87
CA SER A 119 13.46 -25.23 -6.60
C SER A 119 13.80 -24.79 -8.04
N ASP A 120 13.51 -25.60 -9.05
CA ASP A 120 13.42 -25.16 -10.45
C ASP A 120 12.26 -24.19 -10.71
N ARG A 121 11.34 -24.08 -9.76
CA ARG A 121 10.23 -23.11 -9.67
C ARG A 121 10.26 -22.38 -8.33
N ILE A 122 9.43 -21.35 -8.18
CA ILE A 122 9.25 -20.63 -6.91
C ILE A 122 7.78 -20.62 -6.51
N ALA A 123 7.49 -20.89 -5.23
CA ALA A 123 6.16 -20.78 -4.66
C ALA A 123 6.17 -19.93 -3.39
N PHE A 124 5.04 -19.31 -3.08
CA PHE A 124 4.88 -18.43 -1.92
C PHE A 124 3.77 -18.97 -1.00
N VAL A 125 4.02 -18.97 0.31
CA VAL A 125 3.11 -19.45 1.35
C VAL A 125 2.83 -18.33 2.32
N ARG A 126 1.55 -18.03 2.58
CA ARG A 126 1.13 -17.00 3.54
C ARG A 126 -0.10 -17.46 4.32
N TYR A 127 -0.21 -17.04 5.57
CA TYR A 127 -1.39 -17.25 6.40
C TYR A 127 -2.41 -16.11 6.20
N ASP A 128 -3.66 -16.47 5.90
CA ASP A 128 -4.79 -15.55 5.85
C ASP A 128 -5.59 -15.64 7.17
N PRO A 129 -5.52 -14.60 8.03
CA PRO A 129 -6.23 -14.60 9.31
C PRO A 129 -7.76 -14.49 9.16
N ARG A 130 -8.29 -14.09 8.00
CA ARG A 130 -9.74 -13.93 7.77
C ARG A 130 -10.40 -15.28 7.56
N THR A 131 -9.76 -16.14 6.78
CA THR A 131 -10.26 -17.49 6.48
C THR A 131 -9.67 -18.55 7.40
N ASP A 132 -8.68 -18.19 8.22
CA ASP A 132 -7.90 -19.12 9.06
C ASP A 132 -7.23 -20.23 8.21
N THR A 133 -6.71 -19.84 7.04
CA THR A 133 -6.11 -20.79 6.09
C THR A 133 -4.71 -20.37 5.62
N TRP A 134 -3.94 -21.36 5.14
CA TRP A 134 -2.66 -21.12 4.50
C TRP A 134 -2.79 -21.14 2.98
N ILE A 135 -2.52 -20.01 2.34
CA ILE A 135 -2.60 -19.82 0.90
C ILE A 135 -1.24 -20.16 0.28
N LEU A 136 -1.26 -20.99 -0.76
CA LEU A 136 -0.10 -21.27 -1.62
C LEU A 136 -0.32 -20.57 -2.96
N ARG A 137 0.64 -19.77 -3.38
CA ARG A 137 0.68 -19.12 -4.71
C ARG A 137 1.85 -19.70 -5.52
N GLY A 138 1.57 -20.20 -6.71
CA GLY A 138 2.52 -20.92 -7.55
C GLY A 138 2.28 -22.44 -7.49
N PRO A 139 3.27 -23.28 -7.87
CA PRO A 139 4.64 -22.91 -8.26
C PRO A 139 4.72 -22.16 -9.60
N TYR A 140 5.57 -21.14 -9.66
CA TYR A 140 5.80 -20.33 -10.85
C TYR A 140 7.17 -20.63 -11.47
N GLU A 141 7.24 -20.59 -12.80
CA GLU A 141 8.51 -20.54 -13.51
C GLU A 141 9.34 -19.33 -13.06
N ILE A 142 10.66 -19.50 -12.93
CA ILE A 142 11.55 -18.39 -12.56
C ILE A 142 11.54 -17.36 -13.69
N ARG A 143 10.80 -16.27 -13.47
CA ARG A 143 10.64 -15.15 -14.39
C ARG A 143 10.85 -13.83 -13.63
N ARG A 144 10.98 -12.74 -14.38
CA ARG A 144 11.22 -11.39 -13.84
C ARG A 144 10.21 -11.06 -12.75
N GLU A 145 8.94 -11.29 -12.99
CA GLU A 145 7.83 -10.94 -12.10
C GLU A 145 7.88 -11.72 -10.78
N VAL A 146 8.35 -12.97 -10.83
CA VAL A 146 8.47 -13.86 -9.66
C VAL A 146 9.66 -13.46 -8.81
N VAL A 147 10.79 -13.12 -9.44
CA VAL A 147 11.98 -12.62 -8.75
C VAL A 147 11.72 -11.24 -8.16
N VAL A 148 10.95 -10.38 -8.83
CA VAL A 148 10.51 -9.09 -8.27
C VAL A 148 9.77 -9.31 -6.95
N LYS A 149 8.81 -10.24 -6.88
CA LYS A 149 8.09 -10.56 -5.63
C LYS A 149 9.01 -11.01 -4.50
N LEU A 150 10.04 -11.79 -4.82
CA LEU A 150 11.05 -12.22 -3.84
C LEU A 150 11.88 -11.04 -3.34
N VAL A 151 12.34 -10.17 -4.24
CA VAL A 151 13.09 -8.95 -3.89
C VAL A 151 12.26 -8.02 -3.01
N GLU A 152 10.98 -7.86 -3.31
CA GLU A 152 10.07 -7.05 -2.49
C GLU A 152 9.93 -7.60 -1.08
N ALA A 153 9.72 -8.91 -0.94
CA ALA A 153 9.64 -9.55 0.37
C ALA A 153 10.94 -9.37 1.18
N LEU A 154 12.10 -9.53 0.53
CA LEU A 154 13.40 -9.34 1.17
C LEU A 154 13.72 -7.86 1.46
N ARG A 155 13.11 -6.91 0.74
CA ARG A 155 13.19 -5.47 1.06
C ARG A 155 12.30 -5.12 2.27
N GLY A 156 11.19 -5.83 2.46
CA GLY A 156 10.28 -5.70 3.60
C GLY A 156 10.94 -5.90 4.96
N LEU A 157 12.11 -6.56 5.01
CA LEU A 157 12.82 -6.92 6.24
C LEU A 157 13.23 -5.74 7.14
N ARG A 158 13.39 -4.54 6.57
CA ARG A 158 13.69 -3.31 7.34
C ARG A 158 12.46 -2.43 7.58
N ARG A 159 11.32 -2.76 6.98
CA ARG A 159 10.17 -1.88 6.87
C ARG A 159 9.02 -2.34 7.76
N LYS A 160 8.21 -1.40 8.23
CA LYS A 160 6.97 -1.68 8.95
C LYS A 160 5.97 -2.34 8.00
N PRO A 161 5.20 -3.35 8.46
CA PRO A 161 4.09 -3.85 7.68
C PRO A 161 3.10 -2.72 7.39
N LEU A 162 2.53 -2.69 6.18
CA LEU A 162 1.49 -1.74 5.83
C LEU A 162 0.14 -2.21 6.36
N ASP A 163 -0.04 -2.18 7.67
CA ASP A 163 -1.30 -2.52 8.34
C ASP A 163 -1.92 -1.32 9.06
N VAL A 164 -3.16 -1.52 9.51
CA VAL A 164 -3.99 -0.49 10.13
C VAL A 164 -3.37 0.01 11.43
N GLU A 165 -2.80 -0.87 12.25
CA GLU A 165 -2.26 -0.50 13.56
C GLU A 165 -1.05 0.42 13.40
N HIS A 166 -0.11 0.04 12.53
CA HIS A 166 1.07 0.84 12.27
C HIS A 166 0.71 2.17 11.59
N LEU A 167 -0.19 2.15 10.60
CA LEU A 167 -0.64 3.37 9.95
C LEU A 167 -1.33 4.33 10.92
N LEU A 168 -2.22 3.85 11.79
CA LEU A 168 -2.88 4.72 12.77
C LEU A 168 -1.88 5.29 13.78
N ARG A 169 -0.87 4.52 14.17
CA ARG A 169 0.20 5.00 15.04
C ARG A 169 0.99 6.16 14.41
N ASP A 170 1.32 6.07 13.12
CA ASP A 170 2.18 7.07 12.46
C ASP A 170 1.39 8.21 11.78
N PHE A 171 0.18 7.94 11.32
CA PHE A 171 -0.63 8.85 10.49
C PHE A 171 -2.04 9.11 11.03
N GLY A 172 -2.45 8.46 12.13
CA GLY A 172 -3.74 8.70 12.77
C GLY A 172 -3.81 10.04 13.51
N PRO A 173 -4.98 10.41 14.06
CA PRO A 173 -5.24 11.74 14.64
C PRO A 173 -4.31 12.10 15.80
N LYS A 174 -3.85 11.10 16.57
CA LYS A 174 -2.96 11.28 17.73
C LYS A 174 -1.48 11.37 17.38
N SER A 175 -1.11 11.13 16.12
CA SER A 175 0.28 11.24 15.69
C SER A 175 0.72 12.70 15.66
N GLN A 176 1.92 12.98 16.18
CA GLN A 176 2.52 14.32 16.13
C GLN A 176 2.67 14.84 14.70
N LEU A 177 2.88 13.95 13.73
CA LEU A 177 2.95 14.30 12.31
C LEU A 177 1.61 14.85 11.84
N THR A 178 0.53 14.10 12.08
CA THR A 178 -0.85 14.51 11.75
C THR A 178 -1.21 15.83 12.41
N VAL A 179 -0.96 15.95 13.72
CA VAL A 179 -1.27 17.15 14.51
C VAL A 179 -0.62 18.40 13.90
N LYS A 180 0.68 18.33 13.58
CA LYS A 180 1.40 19.46 13.00
C LYS A 180 0.90 19.82 11.61
N LEU A 181 0.73 18.82 10.73
CA LEU A 181 0.36 19.07 9.34
C LEU A 181 -1.09 19.54 9.22
N VAL A 182 -2.04 18.93 9.94
CA VAL A 182 -3.46 19.38 9.94
C VAL A 182 -3.56 20.80 10.50
N LYS A 183 -2.83 21.13 11.58
CA LYS A 183 -2.80 22.49 12.12
C LYS A 183 -2.21 23.50 11.13
N ALA A 184 -1.14 23.15 10.43
CA ALA A 184 -0.53 24.01 9.42
C ALA A 184 -1.49 24.25 8.25
N LEU A 185 -2.13 23.20 7.74
CA LEU A 185 -3.17 23.30 6.71
C LEU A 185 -4.32 24.18 7.20
N TYR A 186 -4.84 23.97 8.41
CA TYR A 186 -5.90 24.80 8.99
C TYR A 186 -5.56 26.29 9.00
N ASN A 187 -4.37 26.62 9.51
CA ASN A 187 -3.92 28.01 9.56
C ASN A 187 -3.83 28.63 8.16
N LYS A 188 -3.40 27.85 7.16
CA LYS A 188 -3.37 28.27 5.75
C LYS A 188 -4.77 28.50 5.20
N VAL A 189 -5.74 27.62 5.48
CA VAL A 189 -7.15 27.76 5.04
C VAL A 189 -7.77 29.03 5.61
N VAL A 190 -7.59 29.27 6.91
CA VAL A 190 -8.15 30.46 7.60
C VAL A 190 -7.53 31.76 7.09
N GLY A 191 -6.27 31.72 6.69
CA GLY A 191 -5.53 32.87 6.12
C GLY A 191 -5.65 33.04 4.61
N LEU A 192 -6.51 32.29 3.91
CA LEU A 192 -6.64 32.39 2.46
C LEU A 192 -7.12 33.77 2.02
N GLU A 193 -6.42 34.34 1.03
CA GLU A 193 -6.80 35.60 0.39
C GLU A 193 -8.12 35.44 -0.37
N GLU A 194 -9.03 36.41 -0.20
CA GLU A 194 -10.30 36.44 -0.92
C GLU A 194 -10.07 36.55 -2.44
N GLY A 195 -10.83 35.76 -3.21
CA GLY A 195 -10.69 35.68 -4.67
C GLY A 195 -9.55 34.79 -5.18
N SER A 196 -8.67 34.27 -4.31
CA SER A 196 -7.65 33.28 -4.70
C SER A 196 -8.28 31.94 -5.13
N ARG A 197 -7.59 31.18 -5.99
CA ARG A 197 -8.03 29.83 -6.41
C ARG A 197 -8.29 28.93 -5.21
N ALA A 198 -7.35 28.86 -4.26
CA ALA A 198 -7.51 28.08 -3.04
C ALA A 198 -8.76 28.46 -2.24
N LYS A 199 -9.07 29.77 -2.12
CA LYS A 199 -10.29 30.22 -1.44
C LYS A 199 -11.55 29.80 -2.18
N LEU A 200 -11.56 29.88 -3.51
CA LEU A 200 -12.69 29.42 -4.33
C LEU A 200 -12.92 27.91 -4.15
N LEU A 201 -11.85 27.09 -4.19
CA LEU A 201 -11.94 25.65 -3.94
C LEU A 201 -12.51 25.34 -2.55
N PHE A 202 -12.02 26.02 -1.51
CA PHE A 202 -12.54 25.85 -0.16
C PHE A 202 -14.03 26.23 -0.06
N ASN A 203 -14.42 27.38 -0.60
CA ASN A 203 -15.81 27.85 -0.54
C ASN A 203 -16.76 26.93 -1.31
N ASP A 204 -16.37 26.46 -2.50
CA ASP A 204 -17.18 25.52 -3.29
C ASP A 204 -17.27 24.16 -2.61
N TRP A 205 -16.16 23.64 -2.08
CA TRP A 205 -16.16 22.44 -1.27
C TRP A 205 -17.11 22.59 -0.07
N ALA A 206 -16.98 23.65 0.73
CA ALA A 206 -17.78 23.86 1.94
C ALA A 206 -19.27 23.97 1.60
N ARG A 207 -19.62 24.66 0.52
CA ARG A 207 -21.00 24.78 0.02
C ARG A 207 -21.58 23.41 -0.34
N LEU A 208 -20.89 22.64 -1.18
CA LEU A 208 -21.37 21.32 -1.63
C LEU A 208 -21.39 20.31 -0.48
N PHE A 209 -20.36 20.33 0.36
CA PHE A 209 -20.23 19.43 1.51
C PHE A 209 -21.37 19.66 2.51
N ARG A 210 -21.69 20.91 2.85
CA ARG A 210 -22.86 21.26 3.69
C ARG A 210 -24.19 20.88 3.03
N GLN A 211 -24.34 21.06 1.73
CA GLN A 211 -25.55 20.65 1.00
C GLN A 211 -25.75 19.13 1.02
N ALA A 212 -24.67 18.36 0.87
CA ALA A 212 -24.73 16.90 0.82
C ALA A 212 -25.03 16.26 2.19
N THR A 213 -24.54 16.88 3.26
CA THR A 213 -24.60 16.36 4.64
C THR A 213 -25.75 16.94 5.46
N GLY A 214 -26.16 18.17 5.16
CA GLY A 214 -26.99 18.97 6.04
C GLY A 214 -26.39 19.23 7.43
N TYR A 215 -25.06 19.02 7.65
CA TYR A 215 -24.50 19.27 8.97
C TYR A 215 -24.48 20.78 9.26
N ARG A 216 -24.66 21.08 10.54
CA ARG A 216 -24.34 22.38 11.11
C ARG A 216 -23.16 22.17 12.05
N PRO A 217 -22.04 22.91 11.88
CA PRO A 217 -20.85 22.67 12.68
C PRO A 217 -21.09 22.69 14.19
N GLU A 218 -22.08 23.46 14.64
CA GLU A 218 -22.47 23.60 16.04
C GLU A 218 -23.14 22.36 16.62
N GLU A 219 -23.62 21.45 15.77
CA GLU A 219 -24.28 20.20 16.16
C GLU A 219 -23.34 18.98 16.14
N LEU A 220 -22.04 19.21 15.96
CA LEU A 220 -21.01 18.16 15.96
C LEU A 220 -20.22 18.24 17.27
N GLU A 221 -20.52 17.32 18.19
CA GLU A 221 -20.00 17.30 19.56
C GLU A 221 -18.51 16.92 19.61
N GLU A 222 -18.00 16.18 18.62
CA GLU A 222 -16.61 15.70 18.58
C GLU A 222 -15.63 16.78 18.08
N LEU A 223 -16.09 17.77 17.31
CA LEU A 223 -15.22 18.77 16.69
C LEU A 223 -14.47 19.69 17.67
N PRO A 224 -15.08 20.18 18.78
CA PRO A 224 -14.35 20.99 19.76
C PRO A 224 -13.19 20.24 20.41
N GLU A 225 -13.36 18.94 20.68
CA GLU A 225 -12.31 18.09 21.24
C GLU A 225 -11.21 17.83 20.20
N LEU A 226 -11.60 17.47 18.97
CA LEU A 226 -10.65 17.24 17.88
C LEU A 226 -9.80 18.48 17.56
N ALA A 227 -10.42 19.67 17.54
CA ALA A 227 -9.69 20.93 17.37
C ALA A 227 -8.62 21.11 18.45
N ARG A 228 -8.95 20.78 19.71
CA ARG A 228 -8.02 20.83 20.84
C ARG A 228 -6.88 19.83 20.70
N GLU A 229 -7.17 18.60 20.27
CA GLU A 229 -6.16 17.57 20.01
C GLU A 229 -5.16 18.01 18.92
N TYR A 230 -5.65 18.70 17.89
CA TYR A 230 -4.80 19.32 16.87
C TYR A 230 -4.15 20.64 17.32
N GLY A 231 -4.36 21.09 18.56
CA GLY A 231 -3.80 22.32 19.09
C GLY A 231 -4.36 23.58 18.43
N ILE A 232 -5.59 23.53 17.93
CA ILE A 232 -6.36 24.64 17.36
C ILE A 232 -7.29 25.16 18.47
N GLY A 233 -7.20 26.46 18.76
CA GLY A 233 -7.97 27.09 19.84
C GLY A 233 -8.54 28.46 19.43
N GLY A 234 -9.27 29.09 20.36
CA GLY A 234 -10.00 30.33 20.10
C GLY A 234 -11.32 30.09 19.37
N THR A 235 -11.72 31.01 18.50
CA THR A 235 -12.88 30.85 17.63
C THR A 235 -12.52 29.94 16.46
N VAL A 236 -12.86 28.65 16.56
CA VAL A 236 -12.52 27.63 15.57
C VAL A 236 -13.45 27.72 14.36
N ASN A 237 -12.87 27.74 13.15
CA ASN A 237 -13.61 27.56 11.92
C ASN A 237 -13.71 26.06 11.58
N TYR A 238 -14.83 25.44 11.93
CA TYR A 238 -14.99 24.00 11.79
C TYR A 238 -15.01 23.50 10.34
N ASP A 239 -15.49 24.29 9.38
CA ASP A 239 -15.40 23.89 7.97
C ASP A 239 -13.95 23.85 7.50
N ALA A 240 -13.13 24.83 7.92
CA ALA A 240 -11.70 24.85 7.63
C ALA A 240 -10.98 23.66 8.29
N LEU A 241 -11.39 23.26 9.50
CA LEU A 241 -10.87 22.08 10.18
C LEU A 241 -11.17 20.80 9.40
N ILE A 242 -12.43 20.57 9.05
CA ILE A 242 -12.85 19.39 8.28
C ILE A 242 -12.13 19.36 6.92
N PHE A 243 -12.07 20.50 6.22
CA PHE A 243 -11.36 20.62 4.95
C PHE A 243 -9.88 20.26 5.06
N SER A 244 -9.23 20.67 6.16
CA SER A 244 -7.82 20.37 6.42
C SER A 244 -7.59 18.88 6.69
N ILE A 245 -8.48 18.23 7.45
CA ILE A 245 -8.44 16.79 7.70
C ILE A 245 -8.62 16.01 6.39
N HIS A 246 -9.60 16.39 5.56
CA HIS A 246 -9.81 15.77 4.25
C HIS A 246 -8.62 16.01 3.30
N THR A 247 -8.03 17.20 3.31
CA THR A 247 -6.81 17.49 2.53
C THR A 247 -5.66 16.58 2.95
N TYR A 248 -5.44 16.43 4.27
CA TYR A 248 -4.43 15.52 4.81
C TYR A 248 -4.67 14.06 4.39
N TYR A 249 -5.91 13.58 4.55
CA TYR A 249 -6.27 12.22 4.17
C TYR A 249 -6.10 11.98 2.66
N ALA A 250 -6.54 12.92 1.82
CA ALA A 250 -6.40 12.85 0.37
C ALA A 250 -4.93 12.82 -0.04
N LEU A 251 -4.08 13.65 0.58
CA LEU A 251 -2.63 13.64 0.35
C LEU A 251 -2.02 12.28 0.68
N LEU A 252 -2.31 11.70 1.85
CA LEU A 252 -1.82 10.37 2.22
C LEU A 252 -2.26 9.30 1.23
N LEU A 253 -3.54 9.31 0.84
CA LEU A 253 -4.10 8.37 -0.13
C LEU A 253 -3.35 8.45 -1.46
N LYS A 254 -3.09 9.67 -1.96
CA LYS A 254 -2.35 9.91 -3.20
C LYS A 254 -0.90 9.44 -3.11
N LEU A 255 -0.21 9.70 -1.99
CA LEU A 255 1.16 9.24 -1.76
C LEU A 255 1.24 7.70 -1.76
N ILE A 256 0.32 7.04 -1.07
CA ILE A 256 0.23 5.57 -1.05
C ILE A 256 -0.10 5.04 -2.45
N ALA A 257 -1.08 5.63 -3.14
CA ALA A 257 -1.47 5.22 -4.49
C ALA A 257 -0.34 5.40 -5.51
N ALA A 258 0.41 6.50 -5.43
CA ALA A 258 1.56 6.74 -6.29
C ALA A 258 2.69 5.75 -5.99
N GLU A 259 3.00 5.49 -4.72
CA GLU A 259 4.01 4.49 -4.35
C GLU A 259 3.62 3.10 -4.84
N ILE A 260 2.35 2.72 -4.68
CA ILE A 260 1.76 1.51 -5.26
C ILE A 260 2.02 1.51 -6.77
N VAL A 261 1.56 2.51 -7.52
CA VAL A 261 1.72 2.56 -8.98
C VAL A 261 3.17 2.48 -9.43
N TYR A 262 4.11 3.09 -8.71
CA TYR A 262 5.54 2.97 -9.00
C TYR A 262 6.07 1.53 -8.88
N LEU A 263 5.52 0.74 -7.95
CA LEU A 263 5.84 -0.69 -7.85
C LEU A 263 5.32 -1.47 -9.07
N TYR A 264 4.16 -1.12 -9.65
CA TYR A 264 3.55 -1.89 -10.75
C TYR A 264 3.91 -1.39 -12.17
N GLY A 265 3.99 -0.08 -12.37
CA GLY A 265 3.81 0.56 -13.67
C GLY A 265 5.07 0.72 -14.52
N GLY A 266 5.99 -0.25 -14.50
CA GLY A 266 7.08 -0.14 -15.46
C GLY A 266 8.10 -1.26 -15.56
N GLY A 267 8.17 -2.20 -14.61
CA GLY A 267 9.02 -3.40 -14.67
C GLY A 267 10.53 -3.18 -14.86
N LYS A 268 11.01 -1.98 -15.22
CA LYS A 268 12.35 -1.71 -15.73
C LYS A 268 13.27 -1.02 -14.73
N PHE A 269 12.73 -0.36 -13.72
CA PHE A 269 13.53 0.29 -12.68
C PHE A 269 12.78 0.25 -11.35
N TYR A 270 13.42 -0.26 -10.30
CA TYR A 270 12.97 -0.14 -8.92
C TYR A 270 12.94 1.31 -8.48
N ARG A 271 11.87 2.01 -8.84
CA ARG A 271 11.64 3.41 -8.47
C ARG A 271 10.60 3.45 -7.37
N SER A 272 10.75 4.41 -6.48
CA SER A 272 9.81 4.71 -5.40
C SER A 272 9.39 6.14 -5.61
N TYR A 273 8.08 6.39 -5.66
CA TYR A 273 7.57 7.75 -5.77
C TYR A 273 8.03 8.56 -4.56
N ILE A 274 7.98 7.96 -3.38
CA ILE A 274 8.43 8.58 -2.13
C ILE A 274 9.91 8.99 -2.21
N ALA A 275 10.77 8.12 -2.77
CA ALA A 275 12.18 8.43 -2.95
C ALA A 275 12.41 9.54 -4.00
N GLU A 276 11.66 9.55 -5.10
CA GLU A 276 11.75 10.62 -6.11
C GLU A 276 11.26 11.97 -5.56
N LEU A 277 10.21 11.98 -4.75
CA LEU A 277 9.71 13.18 -4.07
C LEU A 277 10.75 13.74 -3.09
N ASP A 278 11.35 12.89 -2.25
CA ASP A 278 12.36 13.31 -1.26
C ASP A 278 13.67 13.77 -1.94
N ASP A 279 14.09 13.11 -3.03
CA ASP A 279 15.24 13.56 -3.84
C ASP A 279 14.95 14.90 -4.53
N ALA A 280 13.76 15.07 -5.11
CA ALA A 280 13.36 16.34 -5.72
C ALA A 280 13.40 17.48 -4.69
N TYR A 281 12.93 17.23 -3.47
CA TYR A 281 12.98 18.23 -2.40
C TYR A 281 14.41 18.51 -1.93
N THR A 282 15.20 17.46 -1.69
CA THR A 282 16.58 17.58 -1.20
C THR A 282 17.50 18.28 -2.21
N SER A 283 17.32 18.00 -3.50
CA SER A 283 18.19 18.50 -4.57
C SER A 283 17.79 19.88 -5.09
N ARG A 284 16.49 20.18 -5.15
CA ARG A 284 15.95 21.39 -5.79
C ARG A 284 15.11 22.27 -4.85
N GLY A 285 15.00 21.90 -3.57
CA GLY A 285 14.26 22.66 -2.57
C GLY A 285 12.76 22.75 -2.88
N LEU A 286 12.14 23.86 -2.43
CA LEU A 286 10.70 24.10 -2.53
C LEU A 286 10.14 23.87 -3.94
N GLU A 287 10.86 24.31 -4.97
CA GLU A 287 10.39 24.20 -6.36
C GLU A 287 10.40 22.74 -6.83
N GLY A 288 11.41 21.96 -6.45
CA GLY A 288 11.47 20.53 -6.75
C GLY A 288 10.31 19.75 -6.14
N LEU A 289 9.98 20.04 -4.88
CA LEU A 289 8.83 19.44 -4.21
C LEU A 289 7.51 19.88 -4.86
N ARG A 290 7.37 21.16 -5.18
CA ARG A 290 6.19 21.73 -5.84
C ARG A 290 5.91 21.02 -7.16
N GLU A 291 6.92 20.87 -8.02
CA GLU A 291 6.77 20.17 -9.30
C GLU A 291 6.34 18.71 -9.11
N ALA A 292 6.96 17.99 -8.16
CA ALA A 292 6.63 16.60 -7.90
C ALA A 292 5.18 16.44 -7.40
N LEU A 293 4.74 17.32 -6.49
CA LEU A 293 3.35 17.33 -6.01
C LEU A 293 2.37 17.77 -7.11
N GLN A 294 2.71 18.74 -7.96
CA GLN A 294 1.89 19.10 -9.11
C GLN A 294 1.70 17.93 -10.08
N ASP A 295 2.74 17.15 -10.32
CA ASP A 295 2.67 15.95 -11.14
C ASP A 295 1.78 14.86 -10.51
N LEU A 296 1.84 14.69 -9.19
CA LEU A 296 0.94 13.81 -8.44
C LEU A 296 -0.51 14.26 -8.55
N GLU A 297 -0.77 15.54 -8.29
CA GLU A 297 -2.11 16.15 -8.26
C GLU A 297 -2.77 16.17 -9.65
N SER A 298 -1.99 16.33 -10.72
CA SER A 298 -2.49 16.23 -12.10
C SER A 298 -2.68 14.80 -12.59
N GLY A 299 -2.30 13.80 -11.79
CA GLY A 299 -2.35 12.40 -12.17
C GLY A 299 -1.26 11.97 -13.16
N GLY A 300 -0.22 12.78 -13.36
CA GLY A 300 0.85 12.54 -14.33
C GLY A 300 1.58 11.21 -14.09
N VAL A 301 1.79 10.83 -12.82
CA VAL A 301 2.33 9.53 -12.42
C VAL A 301 1.50 8.37 -12.99
N PHE A 302 0.18 8.41 -12.82
CA PHE A 302 -0.74 7.35 -13.24
C PHE A 302 -0.82 7.24 -14.76
N LYS A 303 -0.82 8.39 -15.44
CA LYS A 303 -0.79 8.47 -16.90
C LYS A 303 0.50 7.87 -17.46
N ARG A 304 1.67 8.25 -16.94
CA ARG A 304 2.97 7.79 -17.47
C ARG A 304 3.22 6.31 -17.22
N LEU A 305 2.87 5.81 -16.04
CA LEU A 305 3.26 4.46 -15.61
C LEU A 305 2.19 3.40 -15.93
N MET A 306 0.91 3.76 -15.93
CA MET A 306 -0.19 2.81 -16.11
C MET A 306 -1.09 3.13 -17.31
N ASN A 307 -0.82 4.22 -18.04
CA ASN A 307 -1.69 4.73 -19.11
C ASN A 307 -3.14 4.97 -18.63
N ILE A 308 -3.31 5.33 -17.35
CA ILE A 308 -4.60 5.70 -16.77
C ILE A 308 -4.73 7.22 -16.87
N GLU A 309 -5.65 7.67 -17.71
CA GLU A 309 -5.99 9.09 -17.82
C GLU A 309 -7.08 9.47 -16.81
N ASN A 310 -7.10 10.74 -16.41
CA ASN A 310 -8.15 11.35 -15.60
C ASN A 310 -8.39 10.71 -14.22
N PHE A 311 -7.39 10.00 -13.68
CA PHE A 311 -7.51 9.33 -12.37
C PHE A 311 -7.66 10.32 -11.21
N MET A 312 -7.00 11.47 -11.30
CA MET A 312 -6.91 12.49 -10.23
C MET A 312 -7.52 13.84 -10.62
N GLU A 313 -8.23 13.94 -11.76
CA GLU A 313 -8.67 15.24 -12.28
C GLU A 313 -9.61 16.00 -11.33
N GLY A 314 -9.19 17.22 -10.96
CA GLY A 314 -10.09 18.26 -10.45
C GLY A 314 -10.48 18.15 -8.98
N ASP A 315 -9.59 17.71 -8.09
CA ASP A 315 -9.92 17.65 -6.66
C ASP A 315 -9.72 19.00 -5.91
N TYR A 316 -10.60 19.25 -4.94
CA TYR A 316 -10.53 20.43 -4.08
C TYR A 316 -9.28 20.45 -3.19
N PHE A 317 -8.62 19.30 -3.02
CA PHE A 317 -7.57 19.06 -2.04
C PHE A 317 -6.16 19.34 -2.59
N SER A 318 -6.04 19.77 -3.84
CA SER A 318 -4.81 20.30 -4.46
C SER A 318 -4.50 21.76 -4.10
N TRP A 319 -5.39 22.44 -3.35
CA TRP A 319 -5.29 23.87 -3.02
C TRP A 319 -4.01 24.27 -2.28
N TYR A 320 -3.41 23.34 -1.52
CA TYR A 320 -2.20 23.61 -0.74
C TYR A 320 -1.01 24.01 -1.63
N LEU A 321 -1.02 23.62 -2.91
CA LEU A 321 -0.03 24.05 -3.88
C LEU A 321 -0.03 25.57 -4.08
N ASP A 322 -1.19 26.22 -4.01
CA ASP A 322 -1.32 27.67 -4.24
C ASP A 322 -0.67 28.50 -3.10
N VAL A 323 -0.56 27.91 -1.91
CA VAL A 323 -0.04 28.56 -0.69
C VAL A 323 1.21 27.87 -0.15
N LEU A 324 1.81 26.97 -0.93
CA LEU A 324 2.96 26.18 -0.53
C LEU A 324 4.17 27.08 -0.28
N ASP A 325 4.62 27.09 0.96
CA ASP A 325 5.87 27.71 1.40
C ASP A 325 6.81 26.65 1.98
N LYS A 326 7.98 27.09 2.48
CA LYS A 326 8.99 26.19 3.02
C LYS A 326 8.49 25.39 4.22
N ASP A 327 7.78 26.03 5.15
CA ASP A 327 7.31 25.39 6.37
C ASP A 327 6.27 24.31 6.05
N LEU A 328 5.33 24.59 5.14
CA LEU A 328 4.36 23.61 4.69
C LEU A 328 5.01 22.49 3.86
N ALA A 329 6.01 22.82 3.04
CA ALA A 329 6.79 21.84 2.27
C ALA A 329 7.52 20.85 3.19
N ASP A 330 8.18 21.33 4.24
CA ASP A 330 8.85 20.49 5.23
C ASP A 330 7.85 19.51 5.90
N LEU A 331 6.68 20.02 6.27
CA LEU A 331 5.61 19.23 6.89
C LEU A 331 4.96 18.22 5.93
N ILE A 332 4.83 18.53 4.64
CA ILE A 332 4.30 17.60 3.63
C ILE A 332 5.31 16.50 3.30
N ALA A 333 6.61 16.81 3.31
CA ALA A 333 7.65 15.83 3.04
C ALA A 333 7.82 14.81 4.18
N GLU A 334 7.43 15.14 5.42
CA GLU A 334 7.44 14.23 6.57
C GLU A 334 6.58 12.96 6.38
N PRO A 335 5.28 13.04 6.02
CA PRO A 335 4.47 11.86 5.74
C PRO A 335 5.05 11.00 4.62
N ALA A 336 5.59 11.61 3.57
CA ALA A 336 6.26 10.87 2.50
C ALA A 336 7.46 10.09 3.05
N ARG A 337 8.38 10.75 3.76
CA ARG A 337 9.52 10.07 4.40
C ARG A 337 9.07 8.97 5.37
N ARG A 338 8.01 9.19 6.15
CA ARG A 338 7.47 8.17 7.04
C ARG A 338 6.89 6.98 6.28
N LEU A 339 6.26 7.19 5.12
CA LEU A 339 5.80 6.11 4.24
C LEU A 339 6.96 5.29 3.66
N ALA A 340 8.15 5.87 3.51
CA ALA A 340 9.35 5.12 3.08
C ALA A 340 9.72 3.98 4.05
N ASP A 341 9.34 4.11 5.33
CA ASP A 341 9.55 3.09 6.35
C ASP A 341 8.59 1.89 6.17
N TYR A 342 7.61 1.93 5.27
CA TYR A 342 6.58 0.90 5.12
C TYR A 342 6.82 -0.04 3.93
N GLU A 343 6.42 -1.29 4.11
CA GLU A 343 6.38 -2.29 3.04
C GLU A 343 5.08 -2.20 2.23
N VAL A 344 5.09 -1.32 1.22
CA VAL A 344 3.93 -1.05 0.35
C VAL A 344 3.67 -2.16 -0.70
N ALA A 345 4.47 -3.24 -0.69
CA ALA A 345 4.25 -4.41 -1.56
C ALA A 345 3.17 -5.37 -1.01
N THR A 346 2.86 -5.34 0.29
CA THR A 346 1.88 -6.26 0.92
C THR A 346 0.46 -6.19 0.29
N PRO A 347 -0.09 -5.00 -0.04
CA PRO A 347 -1.35 -4.88 -0.78
C PRO A 347 -1.43 -5.63 -2.13
N GLN A 348 -0.29 -5.99 -2.74
CA GLN A 348 -0.24 -6.77 -4.00
C GLN A 348 -0.90 -8.14 -3.89
N LEU A 349 -0.96 -8.70 -2.68
CA LEU A 349 -1.43 -10.07 -2.49
C LEU A 349 -2.95 -10.12 -2.25
N GLU A 350 -3.57 -9.01 -1.82
CA GLU A 350 -4.99 -8.93 -1.44
C GLU A 350 -5.59 -7.51 -1.64
N PRO A 351 -6.33 -7.24 -2.73
CA PRO A 351 -7.03 -5.96 -2.95
C PRO A 351 -7.99 -5.57 -1.81
N GLU A 352 -8.60 -6.56 -1.16
CA GLU A 352 -9.48 -6.36 0.00
C GLU A 352 -8.75 -5.82 1.23
N PHE A 353 -7.46 -6.12 1.37
CA PHE A 353 -6.62 -5.60 2.44
C PHE A 353 -6.37 -4.10 2.26
N ALA A 354 -6.05 -3.65 1.04
CA ALA A 354 -5.88 -2.23 0.72
C ALA A 354 -7.17 -1.42 0.99
N ARG A 355 -8.32 -1.99 0.64
CA ARG A 355 -9.63 -1.36 0.86
C ARG A 355 -9.95 -1.17 2.34
N ASP A 356 -9.71 -2.18 3.18
CA ASP A 356 -9.95 -2.05 4.64
C ASP A 356 -8.95 -1.10 5.30
N LEU A 357 -7.69 -1.11 4.87
CA LEU A 357 -6.64 -0.22 5.34
C LEU A 357 -7.03 1.26 5.19
N LEU A 358 -7.41 1.67 3.97
CA LEU A 358 -7.81 3.04 3.67
C LEU A 358 -9.08 3.44 4.43
N LYS A 359 -10.07 2.55 4.45
CA LYS A 359 -11.32 2.75 5.19
C LYS A 359 -11.06 3.02 6.67
N ARG A 360 -10.25 2.20 7.33
CA ARG A 360 -9.99 2.36 8.77
C ARG A 360 -9.17 3.62 9.05
N LEU A 361 -8.23 3.98 8.19
CA LEU A 361 -7.52 5.25 8.31
C LEU A 361 -8.49 6.44 8.28
N TYR A 362 -9.40 6.47 7.30
CA TYR A 362 -10.43 7.51 7.21
C TYR A 362 -11.35 7.54 8.45
N GLN A 363 -11.85 6.38 8.89
CA GLN A 363 -12.76 6.28 10.04
C GLN A 363 -12.15 6.79 11.36
N ASN A 364 -10.83 6.74 11.48
CA ASN A 364 -10.11 7.26 12.66
C ASN A 364 -9.72 8.73 12.51
N LEU A 365 -9.57 9.24 11.28
CA LEU A 365 -9.26 10.66 11.05
C LEU A 365 -10.51 11.55 11.07
N VAL A 366 -11.64 11.03 10.62
CA VAL A 366 -12.90 11.78 10.50
C VAL A 366 -13.87 11.39 11.63
N PRO A 367 -14.36 12.37 12.42
CA PRO A 367 -15.31 12.17 13.52
C PRO A 367 -16.52 11.32 13.18
N SER A 368 -17.00 10.55 14.15
CA SER A 368 -18.10 9.60 13.90
C SER A 368 -19.42 10.31 13.67
N ASP A 369 -19.70 11.38 14.42
CA ASP A 369 -20.86 12.26 14.22
C ASP A 369 -20.94 12.84 12.80
N LEU A 370 -19.80 13.28 12.23
CA LEU A 370 -19.70 13.77 10.87
C LEU A 370 -19.94 12.65 9.85
N ARG A 371 -19.29 11.48 10.02
CA ARG A 371 -19.50 10.29 9.17
C ARG A 371 -20.96 9.82 9.17
N HIS A 372 -21.63 9.86 10.31
CA HIS A 372 -23.05 9.52 10.39
C HIS A 372 -23.93 10.51 9.61
N ARG A 373 -23.65 11.82 9.69
CA ARG A 373 -24.40 12.85 8.92
C ARG A 373 -24.12 12.77 7.42
N LEU A 374 -22.93 12.31 7.04
CA LEU A 374 -22.60 11.97 5.66
C LEU A 374 -23.43 10.78 5.12
N GLY A 375 -24.15 10.07 6.00
CA GLY A 375 -24.84 8.83 5.65
C GLY A 375 -23.86 7.71 5.32
N GLU A 376 -22.61 7.81 5.77
CA GLU A 376 -21.56 6.81 5.58
C GLU A 376 -21.78 5.61 6.52
N PHE A 377 -22.93 4.95 6.37
CA PHE A 377 -23.09 3.59 6.87
C PHE A 377 -22.38 2.67 5.89
N TYR A 378 -21.31 2.07 6.37
CA TYR A 378 -20.60 1.05 5.61
C TYR A 378 -21.56 -0.10 5.30
N THR A 379 -21.86 -0.31 4.02
CA THR A 379 -22.64 -1.46 3.57
C THR A 379 -21.81 -2.72 3.83
N PRO A 380 -22.23 -3.65 4.72
CA PRO A 380 -21.51 -4.91 4.93
C PRO A 380 -21.37 -5.68 3.62
N ASP A 381 -20.25 -6.40 3.43
CA ASP A 381 -19.96 -7.08 2.16
C ASP A 381 -21.05 -8.11 1.80
N TRP A 382 -21.65 -8.78 2.78
CA TRP A 382 -22.76 -9.72 2.54
C TRP A 382 -23.99 -9.01 1.93
N LEU A 383 -24.30 -7.79 2.38
CA LEU A 383 -25.45 -7.02 1.89
C LEU A 383 -25.15 -6.45 0.50
N ALA A 384 -23.91 -6.04 0.26
CA ALA A 384 -23.47 -5.61 -1.08
C ALA A 384 -23.58 -6.77 -2.08
N ASN A 385 -23.07 -7.95 -1.73
CA ASN A 385 -23.15 -9.14 -2.58
C ASN A 385 -24.61 -9.57 -2.80
N TYR A 386 -25.42 -9.61 -1.74
CA TYR A 386 -26.85 -9.91 -1.85
C TYR A 386 -27.56 -8.97 -2.83
N LEU A 387 -27.31 -7.65 -2.74
CA LEU A 387 -27.93 -6.69 -3.65
C LEU A 387 -27.46 -6.88 -5.10
N LEU A 388 -26.18 -7.19 -5.32
CA LEU A 388 -25.65 -7.47 -6.66
C LEU A 388 -26.28 -8.74 -7.25
N ASP A 389 -26.44 -9.78 -6.44
CA ASP A 389 -27.10 -11.02 -6.85
C ASP A 389 -28.57 -10.76 -7.23
N GLU A 390 -29.30 -9.99 -6.43
CA GLU A 390 -30.71 -9.62 -6.68
C GLU A 390 -30.89 -8.82 -7.98
N VAL A 391 -29.92 -7.99 -8.36
CA VAL A 391 -29.97 -7.23 -9.63
C VAL A 391 -29.33 -7.98 -10.80
N GLY A 392 -28.98 -9.26 -10.62
CA GLY A 392 -28.44 -10.11 -11.68
C GLY A 392 -26.96 -9.85 -12.01
N LEU A 393 -26.23 -9.16 -11.14
CA LEU A 393 -24.81 -8.82 -11.29
C LEU A 393 -23.90 -9.67 -10.39
N SER A 394 -24.33 -10.90 -10.07
CA SER A 394 -23.49 -11.89 -9.40
C SER A 394 -22.29 -12.27 -10.28
N LEU A 395 -21.20 -12.74 -9.67
CA LEU A 395 -20.04 -13.23 -10.41
C LEU A 395 -20.41 -14.33 -11.41
N GLU A 396 -21.29 -15.26 -11.01
CA GLU A 396 -21.78 -16.33 -11.88
C GLU A 396 -22.51 -15.77 -13.11
N ASN A 397 -23.38 -14.76 -12.92
CA ASN A 397 -24.10 -14.14 -14.02
C ASN A 397 -23.18 -13.33 -14.94
N LEU A 398 -22.18 -12.64 -14.39
CA LEU A 398 -21.19 -11.91 -15.18
C LEU A 398 -20.30 -12.85 -16.00
N LEU A 399 -19.86 -13.96 -15.41
CA LEU A 399 -19.09 -15.00 -16.11
C LEU A 399 -19.92 -15.61 -17.24
N LYS A 400 -21.18 -15.95 -16.96
CA LYS A 400 -22.12 -16.46 -17.97
C LYS A 400 -22.36 -15.46 -19.10
N MET A 401 -22.46 -14.18 -18.78
CA MET A 401 -22.62 -13.11 -19.76
C MET A 401 -21.38 -12.96 -20.66
N GLY A 402 -20.19 -13.29 -20.13
CA GLY A 402 -18.92 -13.28 -20.84
C GLY A 402 -18.55 -14.56 -21.60
N GLU A 403 -19.39 -15.60 -21.58
CA GLU A 403 -19.07 -16.90 -22.22
C GLU A 403 -18.89 -16.79 -23.74
N GLU A 404 -19.70 -15.96 -24.41
CA GLU A 404 -19.64 -15.75 -25.85
C GLU A 404 -18.74 -14.56 -26.24
N ASP A 405 -18.71 -13.53 -25.38
CA ASP A 405 -17.91 -12.33 -25.57
C ASP A 405 -17.36 -11.85 -24.21
N PRO A 406 -16.04 -12.05 -23.95
CA PRO A 406 -15.42 -11.67 -22.69
C PRO A 406 -15.51 -10.18 -22.35
N LEU A 407 -15.78 -9.31 -23.32
CA LEU A 407 -15.91 -7.86 -23.10
C LEU A 407 -17.33 -7.42 -22.77
N LYS A 408 -18.34 -8.26 -23.05
CA LYS A 408 -19.76 -7.95 -22.85
C LYS A 408 -20.11 -7.52 -21.41
N PRO A 409 -19.53 -8.11 -20.34
CA PRO A 409 -19.75 -7.61 -18.98
C PRO A 409 -19.25 -6.17 -18.76
N LEU A 410 -18.21 -5.73 -19.49
CA LEU A 410 -17.62 -4.40 -19.36
C LEU A 410 -18.48 -3.30 -20.03
N GLU A 411 -19.46 -3.68 -20.84
CA GLU A 411 -20.42 -2.73 -21.44
C GLU A 411 -21.52 -2.29 -20.47
N LEU A 412 -21.68 -3.00 -19.34
CA LEU A 412 -22.70 -2.72 -18.34
C LEU A 412 -22.44 -1.35 -17.68
N ARG A 413 -23.48 -0.52 -17.68
CA ARG A 413 -23.49 0.76 -16.97
C ARG A 413 -24.31 0.63 -15.71
N VAL A 414 -23.62 0.66 -14.57
CA VAL A 414 -24.27 0.55 -13.26
C VAL A 414 -24.16 1.90 -12.56
N PHE A 415 -25.31 2.42 -12.12
CA PHE A 415 -25.38 3.73 -11.46
C PHE A 415 -25.73 3.57 -9.99
N ARG A 416 -24.89 4.12 -9.10
CA ARG A 416 -25.19 4.22 -7.67
C ARG A 416 -25.27 5.69 -7.26
N PRO A 417 -26.47 6.24 -6.98
CA PRO A 417 -26.66 7.66 -6.73
C PRO A 417 -25.96 8.21 -5.47
N ARG A 418 -25.58 7.34 -4.52
CA ARG A 418 -24.87 7.71 -3.28
C ARG A 418 -23.65 6.80 -3.11
N LEU A 419 -22.51 7.26 -3.63
CA LEU A 419 -21.26 6.51 -3.64
C LEU A 419 -20.18 7.31 -2.88
N TRP A 420 -20.10 7.14 -1.57
CA TRP A 420 -19.07 7.83 -0.77
C TRP A 420 -17.68 7.16 -0.86
N LEU A 421 -17.61 5.83 -1.07
CA LEU A 421 -16.32 5.08 -1.05
C LEU A 421 -16.25 3.91 -2.05
N GLY A 422 -17.09 3.84 -3.09
CA GLY A 422 -16.94 2.79 -4.14
C GLY A 422 -17.31 1.34 -3.75
N HIS A 423 -17.72 1.07 -2.50
CA HIS A 423 -17.77 -0.29 -1.93
C HIS A 423 -18.63 -1.34 -2.67
N VAL A 424 -19.70 -0.97 -3.35
CA VAL A 424 -20.51 -1.96 -4.08
C VAL A 424 -19.82 -2.37 -5.40
N PHE A 425 -19.05 -1.47 -6.01
CA PHE A 425 -18.34 -1.76 -7.26
C PHE A 425 -17.08 -2.60 -7.07
N SER A 426 -16.43 -2.51 -5.91
CA SER A 426 -15.30 -3.39 -5.58
C SER A 426 -15.70 -4.86 -5.40
N SER A 427 -16.98 -5.16 -5.11
CA SER A 427 -17.47 -6.55 -5.09
C SER A 427 -17.66 -7.13 -6.51
N LEU A 428 -17.79 -6.28 -7.53
CA LEU A 428 -17.86 -6.69 -8.93
C LEU A 428 -16.48 -6.97 -9.55
N HIS A 429 -15.39 -6.70 -8.80
CA HIS A 429 -14.00 -6.95 -9.23
C HIS A 429 -13.39 -8.23 -8.63
N LYS A 430 -14.20 -9.03 -7.90
CA LYS A 430 -13.86 -10.42 -7.60
C LYS A 430 -14.21 -11.30 -8.79
#